data_AF-A0A2T5Q1R6-F1
#
_entry.id   AF-A0A2T5Q1R6-F1
#
_cell.length_a   1.000
_cell.length_b   1.000
_cell.length_c   1.000
_cell.angle_alpha   90.00
_cell.angle_beta   90.00
_cell.angle_gamma   90.00
#
_symmetry.space_group_name_H-M   'P 1'
#
loop_
_entity.id
_entity.type
_entity.pdbx_description
1 polymer ?
#
loop_
_entity_poly.entity_id
_entity_poly.type
_entity_poly.pdbx_seq_one_letter_code
_entity_poly.pdbx_strand_id
1 'polypeptide(L)'
;MTIDTFREGALKSTLINSLKELIIKKDLKGRKLSLYHSPDSMKGWEFYQVVKGVYGAKAVYLFKMINGIEFEVRRLDLQESSKFIGSDNTDLQYLIKTPANTFYNLNRKNIFTLPNAELFNDLNEMISHQNCSSVTKEELKWALNDLSKNHPNYRTKYQDLISIINKRELDSFSINDLKDEFDFMKKNKILSPIAINLLLDELYEQYGLVLKVKPKIKDHVQKYLSGLTDINYFFDKDDQDVIYYNVGTISKNMNMSIAKASHIWQLQPNTKLNERGFATIETENILKFLQLMRVNFVRFHQLTVIPFPFKYLREFIQLEEKKKLIKKDVTNLLK
;
A
#
# COMPACT_ATOMS: atom_id res chain seq x y z
N MET A 1 6.75 -16.79 14.37
CA MET A 1 7.17 -16.88 12.96
C MET A 1 8.47 -17.68 12.98
N THR A 2 8.47 -18.91 12.49
CA THR A 2 9.67 -19.76 12.48
C THR A 2 10.50 -19.49 11.23
N ILE A 3 11.81 -19.76 11.29
CA ILE A 3 12.74 -19.62 10.15
C ILE A 3 12.23 -20.38 8.92
N ASP A 4 11.59 -21.53 9.11
CA ASP A 4 11.03 -22.34 8.03
C ASP A 4 9.81 -21.69 7.37
N THR A 5 8.90 -21.09 8.14
CA THR A 5 7.78 -20.31 7.56
C THR A 5 8.25 -19.06 6.81
N PHE A 6 9.36 -18.45 7.23
CA PHE A 6 9.99 -17.34 6.52
C PHE A 6 10.65 -17.82 5.21
N ARG A 7 11.35 -18.96 5.24
CA ARG A 7 11.97 -19.58 4.06
C ARG A 7 10.94 -20.03 3.02
N GLU A 8 9.85 -20.68 3.42
CA GLU A 8 8.77 -21.08 2.51
C GLU A 8 8.06 -19.86 1.88
N GLY A 9 7.78 -18.83 2.68
CA GLY A 9 7.23 -17.57 2.19
C GLY A 9 8.16 -16.86 1.20
N ALA A 10 9.46 -16.84 1.50
CA ALA A 10 10.48 -16.27 0.63
C ALA A 10 10.62 -17.04 -0.69
N LEU A 11 10.66 -18.38 -0.66
CA LEU A 11 10.70 -19.24 -1.84
C LEU A 11 9.48 -19.03 -2.74
N LYS A 12 8.27 -19.01 -2.14
CA LYS A 12 7.03 -18.76 -2.88
C LYS A 12 7.01 -17.38 -3.53
N SER A 13 7.46 -16.35 -2.83
CA SER A 13 7.54 -14.99 -3.39
C SER A 13 8.55 -14.87 -4.53
N THR A 14 9.70 -15.54 -4.42
CA THR A 14 10.75 -15.56 -5.45
C THR A 14 10.25 -16.24 -6.72
N LEU A 15 9.66 -17.43 -6.59
CA LEU A 15 9.08 -18.18 -7.72
C LEU A 15 8.00 -17.37 -8.44
N ILE A 16 7.11 -16.71 -7.69
CA ILE A 16 6.07 -15.86 -8.25
C ILE A 16 6.66 -14.64 -8.97
N ASN A 17 7.72 -14.02 -8.43
CA ASN A 17 8.40 -12.91 -9.10
C ASN A 17 9.07 -13.35 -10.41
N SER A 18 9.74 -14.51 -10.42
CA SER A 18 10.33 -15.08 -11.63
C SER A 18 9.27 -15.41 -12.69
N LEU A 19 8.16 -16.03 -12.29
CA LEU A 19 7.03 -16.30 -13.18
C LEU A 19 6.47 -15.01 -13.79
N LYS A 20 6.31 -13.95 -12.99
CA LYS A 20 5.86 -12.63 -13.44
C LYS A 20 6.80 -12.04 -14.48
N GLU A 21 8.11 -12.09 -14.26
CA GLU A 21 9.08 -11.59 -15.23
C GLU A 21 9.00 -12.37 -16.55
N LEU A 22 8.87 -13.69 -16.50
CA LEU A 22 8.70 -14.52 -17.69
C LEU A 22 7.43 -14.15 -18.46
N ILE A 23 6.32 -13.90 -17.76
CA ILE A 23 5.07 -13.49 -18.39
C ILE A 23 5.21 -12.10 -19.03
N ILE A 24 5.80 -11.13 -18.34
CA ILE A 24 6.04 -9.80 -18.92
C ILE A 24 6.90 -9.91 -20.18
N LYS A 25 7.96 -10.73 -20.16
CA LYS A 25 8.82 -10.96 -21.34
C LYS A 25 8.05 -11.62 -22.48
N LYS A 26 7.18 -12.59 -22.19
CA LYS A 26 6.29 -13.22 -23.16
C LYS A 26 5.34 -12.18 -23.78
N ASP A 27 4.69 -11.38 -22.95
CA ASP A 27 3.74 -10.35 -23.37
C ASP A 27 4.43 -9.28 -24.21
N LEU A 28 5.64 -8.85 -23.84
CA LEU A 28 6.45 -7.92 -24.64
C LEU A 28 6.81 -8.49 -26.01
N LYS A 29 7.13 -9.78 -26.10
CA LYS A 29 7.42 -10.46 -27.37
C LYS A 29 6.17 -10.57 -28.24
N GLY A 30 5.03 -10.89 -27.63
CA GLY A 30 3.74 -11.06 -28.31
C GLY A 30 2.94 -9.77 -28.51
N ARG A 31 3.38 -8.63 -27.95
CA ARG A 31 2.67 -7.34 -27.93
C ARG A 31 1.24 -7.43 -27.39
N LYS A 32 1.00 -8.37 -26.47
CA LYS A 32 -0.32 -8.73 -25.97
C LYS A 32 -0.26 -9.01 -24.47
N LEU A 33 -1.10 -8.33 -23.69
CA LEU A 33 -1.23 -8.52 -22.26
C LEU A 33 -1.95 -9.82 -21.95
N SER A 34 -1.37 -10.60 -21.04
CA SER A 34 -1.97 -11.85 -20.55
C SER A 34 -2.51 -11.75 -19.11
N LEU A 35 -2.12 -10.73 -18.34
CA LEU A 35 -2.42 -10.62 -16.91
C LEU A 35 -3.34 -9.46 -16.50
N TYR A 36 -3.73 -8.59 -17.44
CA TYR A 36 -4.55 -7.41 -17.12
C TYR A 36 -5.98 -7.57 -17.61
N HIS A 37 -6.94 -7.42 -16.69
CA HIS A 37 -8.36 -7.66 -16.93
C HIS A 37 -9.22 -6.39 -16.89
N SER A 38 -8.63 -5.19 -16.87
CA SER A 38 -9.38 -3.91 -16.93
C SER A 38 -8.83 -2.93 -17.97
N PRO A 39 -8.77 -3.33 -19.24
CA PRO A 39 -8.04 -2.56 -20.24
C PRO A 39 -8.74 -1.30 -20.74
N ASP A 40 -10.06 -1.19 -20.54
CA ASP A 40 -10.82 0.02 -20.91
C ASP A 40 -10.34 1.26 -20.14
N SER A 41 -9.80 1.07 -18.93
CA SER A 41 -9.24 2.16 -18.12
C SER A 41 -7.98 2.80 -18.72
N MET A 42 -7.34 2.16 -19.70
CA MET A 42 -6.11 2.63 -20.36
C MET A 42 -6.33 3.15 -21.77
N LYS A 43 -7.56 3.08 -22.30
CA LYS A 43 -7.85 3.54 -23.65
C LYS A 43 -7.53 5.04 -23.77
N GLY A 44 -6.71 5.40 -24.76
CA GLY A 44 -6.29 6.78 -25.01
C GLY A 44 -5.15 7.29 -24.13
N TRP A 45 -4.69 6.51 -23.15
CA TRP A 45 -3.53 6.87 -22.34
C TRP A 45 -2.22 6.48 -23.03
N GLU A 46 -1.21 7.34 -22.92
CA GLU A 46 0.15 7.07 -23.39
C GLU A 46 1.14 7.28 -22.26
N PHE A 47 2.12 6.38 -22.14
CA PHE A 47 3.10 6.37 -21.07
C PHE A 47 4.49 6.50 -21.65
N TYR A 48 5.23 7.49 -21.16
CA TYR A 48 6.54 7.85 -21.66
C TYR A 48 7.56 7.72 -20.54
N GLN A 49 8.69 7.09 -20.85
CA GLN A 49 9.84 7.02 -19.93
C GLN A 49 11.08 7.58 -20.62
N VAL A 50 11.70 8.57 -19.97
CA VAL A 50 12.98 9.13 -20.39
C VAL A 50 14.09 8.42 -19.62
N VAL A 51 15.06 7.91 -20.35
CA VAL A 51 16.23 7.24 -19.77
C VAL A 51 17.51 7.80 -20.36
N LYS A 52 18.56 7.88 -19.54
CA LYS A 52 19.92 8.08 -20.03
C LYS A 52 20.38 6.76 -20.66
N GLY A 53 20.51 6.74 -21.98
CA GLY A 53 20.99 5.56 -22.70
C GLY A 53 22.45 5.25 -22.37
N VAL A 54 22.91 4.07 -22.79
CA VAL A 54 24.28 3.58 -22.54
C VAL A 54 25.38 4.58 -22.95
N TYR A 55 25.13 5.43 -23.94
CA TYR A 55 26.07 6.42 -24.47
C TYR A 55 25.88 7.84 -23.89
N GLY A 56 25.15 7.98 -22.79
CA GLY A 56 24.88 9.27 -22.14
C GLY A 56 23.79 10.11 -22.81
N ALA A 57 23.42 9.82 -24.06
CA ALA A 57 22.29 10.44 -24.75
C ALA A 57 20.95 10.02 -24.12
N LYS A 58 20.07 11.00 -23.87
CA LYS A 58 18.70 10.73 -23.43
C LYS A 58 17.90 10.06 -24.55
N ALA A 59 17.11 9.06 -24.19
CA ALA A 59 16.20 8.36 -25.09
C ALA A 59 14.82 8.31 -24.46
N VAL A 60 13.79 8.41 -25.31
CA VAL A 60 12.39 8.35 -24.88
C VAL A 60 11.78 7.05 -25.37
N TYR A 61 11.02 6.39 -24.50
CA TYR A 61 10.30 5.16 -24.79
C TYR A 61 8.82 5.39 -24.54
N LEU A 62 8.00 4.87 -25.44
CA LEU A 62 6.54 4.98 -25.42
C LEU A 62 5.93 3.61 -25.17
N PHE A 63 4.91 3.57 -24.32
CA PHE A 63 3.95 2.48 -24.22
C PHE A 63 2.54 3.03 -24.42
N LYS A 64 1.77 2.40 -25.29
CA LYS A 64 0.40 2.77 -25.61
C LYS A 64 -0.44 1.52 -25.82
N MET A 65 -1.63 1.47 -25.21
CA MET A 65 -2.60 0.43 -25.52
C MET A 65 -3.22 0.70 -26.89
N ILE A 66 -3.23 -0.32 -27.75
CA ILE A 66 -3.89 -0.27 -29.06
C ILE A 66 -5.38 -0.60 -28.86
N ASN A 67 -5.66 -1.65 -28.09
CA ASN A 67 -7.01 -2.10 -27.75
C ASN A 67 -7.01 -2.73 -26.35
N GLY A 68 -8.05 -3.53 -26.04
CA GLY A 68 -8.21 -4.18 -24.75
C GLY A 68 -7.05 -5.07 -24.30
N ILE A 69 -6.19 -5.54 -25.21
CA ILE A 69 -5.14 -6.51 -24.85
C ILE A 69 -3.83 -6.25 -25.59
N GLU A 70 -3.88 -5.63 -26.75
CA GLU A 70 -2.71 -5.35 -27.57
C GLU A 70 -2.12 -3.97 -27.24
N PHE A 71 -0.80 -3.90 -27.30
CA PHE A 71 -0.07 -2.67 -27.00
C PHE A 71 1.10 -2.45 -27.93
N GLU A 72 1.38 -1.18 -28.15
CA GLU A 72 2.61 -0.69 -28.75
C GLU A 72 3.61 -0.38 -27.63
N VAL A 73 4.84 -0.86 -27.76
CA VAL A 73 5.97 -0.28 -27.00
C VAL A 73 7.22 -0.21 -27.85
N ARG A 74 7.77 1.00 -27.95
CA ARG A 74 8.90 1.31 -28.82
C ARG A 74 9.76 2.43 -28.26
N ARG A 75 10.97 2.53 -28.80
CA ARG A 75 11.82 3.71 -28.63
C ARG A 75 11.39 4.76 -29.65
N LEU A 76 11.26 6.00 -29.22
CA LEU A 76 11.02 7.14 -30.12
C LEU A 76 12.29 7.49 -30.89
N ASP A 77 12.13 7.98 -32.11
CA ASP A 77 13.26 8.49 -32.88
C ASP A 77 13.77 9.85 -32.33
N LEU A 78 14.82 10.40 -32.94
CA LEU A 78 15.41 11.66 -32.49
C LEU A 78 14.45 12.86 -32.62
N GLN A 79 13.65 12.90 -33.70
CA GLN A 79 12.74 13.99 -33.98
C GLN A 79 11.56 13.97 -32.99
N GLU A 80 10.98 12.80 -32.75
CA GLU A 80 9.94 12.59 -31.75
C GLU A 80 10.45 12.87 -30.34
N SER A 81 11.66 12.39 -30.01
CA SER A 81 12.28 12.56 -28.69
C SER A 81 12.59 14.02 -28.37
N SER A 82 12.87 14.85 -29.38
CA SER A 82 13.21 16.28 -29.20
C SER A 82 12.12 17.09 -28.49
N LYS A 83 10.85 16.68 -28.62
CA LYS A 83 9.72 17.31 -27.93
C LYS A 83 9.85 17.20 -26.41
N PHE A 84 10.35 16.04 -25.95
CA PHE A 84 10.45 15.69 -24.53
C PHE A 84 11.80 16.05 -23.90
N ILE A 85 12.88 16.00 -24.68
CA ILE A 85 14.25 16.25 -24.21
C ILE A 85 14.61 17.72 -24.47
N GLY A 86 14.63 18.55 -23.42
CA GLY A 86 15.16 19.94 -23.45
C GLY A 86 16.43 20.09 -22.61
N SER A 87 17.15 21.20 -22.80
CA SER A 87 18.40 21.54 -22.08
C SER A 87 18.23 21.65 -20.57
N ASP A 88 17.06 22.09 -20.11
CA ASP A 88 16.86 22.49 -18.71
C ASP A 88 16.18 21.39 -17.85
N ASN A 89 15.82 20.25 -18.46
CA ASN A 89 15.11 19.17 -17.78
C ASN A 89 16.08 18.18 -17.15
N THR A 90 16.62 18.49 -15.98
CA THR A 90 17.55 17.59 -15.28
C THR A 90 16.86 16.33 -14.72
N ASP A 91 15.55 16.34 -14.46
CA ASP A 91 14.91 15.31 -13.61
C ASP A 91 13.65 14.61 -14.16
N LEU A 92 13.28 14.83 -15.43
CA LEU A 92 12.10 14.15 -16.01
C LEU A 92 12.39 12.67 -16.29
N GLN A 93 11.74 11.80 -15.52
CA GLN A 93 11.86 10.34 -15.66
C GLN A 93 10.60 9.71 -16.27
N TYR A 94 9.41 10.14 -15.84
CA TYR A 94 8.13 9.57 -16.23
C TYR A 94 7.18 10.66 -16.68
N LEU A 95 6.48 10.42 -17.77
CA LEU A 95 5.50 11.31 -18.34
C LEU A 95 4.28 10.50 -18.79
N ILE A 96 3.10 11.06 -18.59
CA ILE A 96 1.84 10.43 -18.93
C ILE A 96 1.05 11.41 -19.78
N LYS A 97 0.41 10.90 -20.83
CA LYS A 97 -0.54 11.64 -21.64
C LYS A 97 -1.93 11.05 -21.43
N THR A 98 -2.89 11.89 -21.11
CA THR A 98 -4.29 11.49 -20.93
C THR A 98 -5.02 11.39 -22.26
N PRO A 99 -6.22 10.76 -22.29
CA PRO A 99 -7.09 10.76 -23.47
C PRO A 99 -7.47 12.16 -23.95
N ALA A 100 -7.50 13.14 -23.04
CA ALA A 100 -7.74 14.55 -23.33
C ALA A 100 -6.52 15.28 -23.94
N ASN A 101 -5.47 14.54 -24.33
CA ASN A 101 -4.23 15.08 -24.90
C ASN A 101 -3.40 15.96 -23.96
N THR A 102 -3.62 15.86 -22.64
CA THR A 102 -2.86 16.59 -21.63
C THR A 102 -1.70 15.76 -21.10
N PHE A 103 -0.52 16.38 -21.00
CA PHE A 103 0.70 15.77 -20.51
C PHE A 103 0.96 16.10 -19.04
N TYR A 104 1.38 15.09 -18.29
CA TYR A 104 1.70 15.18 -16.88
C TYR A 104 3.06 14.57 -16.57
N ASN A 105 3.86 15.30 -15.82
CA ASN A 105 5.10 14.84 -15.24
C ASN A 105 4.80 14.03 -14.00
N LEU A 106 5.43 12.86 -13.89
CA LEU A 106 5.32 12.02 -12.71
C LEU A 106 6.67 12.00 -11.97
N ASN A 107 6.74 12.71 -10.85
CA ASN A 107 7.96 12.95 -10.11
C ASN A 107 7.87 12.36 -8.70
N ARG A 108 8.92 11.67 -8.27
CA ARG A 108 9.06 11.26 -6.88
C ARG A 108 9.57 12.45 -6.06
N LYS A 109 8.93 12.74 -4.93
CA LYS A 109 9.41 13.74 -3.99
C LYS A 109 10.28 13.10 -2.90
N ASN A 110 11.17 13.90 -2.32
CA ASN A 110 11.97 13.51 -1.16
C ASN A 110 11.21 13.76 0.16
N ILE A 111 9.92 13.46 0.17
CA ILE A 111 9.03 13.58 1.34
C ILE A 111 8.24 12.28 1.50
N PHE A 112 7.85 12.00 2.74
CA PHE A 112 7.32 10.71 3.14
C PHE A 112 6.12 10.91 4.05
N THR A 113 5.22 9.93 4.08
CA THR A 113 4.08 9.94 5.00
C THR A 113 4.48 9.45 6.39
N LEU A 114 3.89 10.07 7.40
CA LEU A 114 4.03 9.70 8.81
C LEU A 114 2.67 9.32 9.39
N PRO A 115 2.64 8.50 10.46
CA PRO A 115 1.40 8.25 11.19
C PRO A 115 0.86 9.54 11.80
N ASN A 116 -0.47 9.64 11.91
CA ASN A 116 -1.13 10.83 12.44
C ASN A 116 -0.61 11.13 13.87
N ALA A 117 -0.25 12.38 14.16
CA ALA A 117 0.19 12.79 15.49
C ALA A 117 -0.90 12.53 16.56
N GLU A 118 -2.17 12.68 16.20
CA GLU A 118 -3.31 12.37 17.07
C GLU A 118 -3.38 10.87 17.40
N LEU A 119 -2.98 9.98 16.48
CA LEU A 119 -2.85 8.56 16.79
C LEU A 119 -1.85 8.35 17.93
N PHE A 120 -0.71 9.04 17.91
CA PHE A 120 0.28 8.89 18.97
C PHE A 120 -0.21 9.42 20.32
N ASN A 121 -0.97 10.51 20.33
CA ASN A 121 -1.54 11.04 21.55
C ASN A 121 -2.63 10.10 22.10
N ASP A 122 -3.58 9.66 21.27
CA ASP A 122 -4.61 8.70 21.66
C ASP A 122 -3.98 7.39 22.15
N LEU A 123 -2.93 6.89 21.46
CA LEU A 123 -2.18 5.71 21.89
C LEU A 123 -1.46 5.92 23.22
N ASN A 124 -0.80 7.07 23.40
CA ASN A 124 -0.12 7.38 24.64
C ASN A 124 -1.12 7.48 25.79
N GLU A 125 -2.28 8.11 25.58
CA GLU A 125 -3.35 8.15 26.57
C GLU A 125 -3.86 6.74 26.90
N MET A 126 -4.18 5.94 25.89
CA MET A 126 -4.65 4.55 26.04
C MET A 126 -3.64 3.62 26.73
N ILE A 127 -2.33 3.79 26.47
CA ILE A 127 -1.26 2.93 26.99
C ILE A 127 -0.72 3.45 28.34
N SER A 128 -0.82 4.76 28.61
CA SER A 128 -0.36 5.35 29.87
C SER A 128 -1.10 4.80 31.08
N HIS A 129 -2.33 4.28 30.87
CA HIS A 129 -3.21 3.80 31.92
C HIS A 129 -3.47 4.82 33.03
N GLN A 130 -3.11 6.10 32.84
CA GLN A 130 -3.21 7.16 33.85
C GLN A 130 -4.66 7.52 34.17
N ASN A 131 -5.57 7.36 33.19
CA ASN A 131 -6.98 7.70 33.30
C ASN A 131 -7.92 6.48 33.28
N CYS A 132 -7.39 5.25 33.36
CA CYS A 132 -8.25 4.06 33.35
C CYS A 132 -8.82 3.79 34.75
N SER A 133 -10.14 3.87 34.86
CA SER A 133 -10.91 3.44 36.03
C SER A 133 -10.70 1.95 36.29
N SER A 134 -10.63 1.57 37.57
CA SER A 134 -10.71 0.17 37.98
C SER A 134 -12.09 -0.39 37.66
N VAL A 135 -12.17 -1.65 37.25
CA VAL A 135 -13.44 -2.36 37.10
C VAL A 135 -13.77 -3.08 38.39
N THR A 136 -14.94 -2.84 38.95
CA THR A 136 -15.40 -3.55 40.14
C THR A 136 -15.64 -5.02 39.83
N LYS A 137 -15.58 -5.84 40.86
CA LYS A 137 -15.87 -7.27 40.77
C LYS A 137 -17.26 -7.56 40.18
N GLU A 138 -18.24 -6.72 40.47
CA GLU A 138 -19.60 -6.86 39.95
C GLU A 138 -19.72 -6.46 38.48
N GLU A 139 -19.06 -5.39 38.06
CA GLU A 139 -18.99 -5.00 36.63
C GLU A 139 -18.30 -6.08 35.79
N LEU A 140 -17.20 -6.65 36.28
CA LEU A 140 -16.51 -7.74 35.60
C LEU A 140 -17.40 -8.98 35.45
N LYS A 141 -18.18 -9.31 36.50
CA LYS A 141 -19.17 -10.40 36.42
C LYS A 141 -20.27 -10.09 35.42
N TRP A 142 -20.73 -8.85 35.37
CA TRP A 142 -21.78 -8.44 34.45
C TRP A 142 -21.34 -8.61 33.00
N ALA A 143 -20.15 -8.12 32.64
CA ALA A 143 -19.54 -8.33 31.33
C ALA A 143 -19.39 -9.82 30.98
N LEU A 144 -18.91 -10.64 31.92
CA LEU A 144 -18.76 -12.09 31.72
C LEU A 144 -20.10 -12.82 31.53
N ASN A 145 -21.14 -12.38 32.24
CA ASN A 145 -22.48 -12.93 32.09
C ASN A 145 -23.12 -12.51 30.76
N ASP A 146 -22.88 -11.28 30.30
CA ASP A 146 -23.40 -10.85 29.00
C ASP A 146 -22.72 -11.60 27.85
N LEU A 147 -21.39 -11.74 27.89
CA LEU A 147 -20.64 -12.58 26.95
C LEU A 147 -21.04 -14.05 27.00
N SER A 148 -21.41 -14.57 28.16
CA SER A 148 -21.95 -15.93 28.31
C SER A 148 -23.26 -16.14 27.56
N LYS A 149 -24.09 -15.09 27.45
CA LYS A 149 -25.35 -15.11 26.69
C LYS A 149 -25.09 -14.92 25.20
N ASN A 150 -24.25 -13.94 24.84
CA ASN A 150 -23.98 -13.57 23.44
C ASN A 150 -23.08 -14.58 22.72
N HIS A 151 -22.25 -15.32 23.46
CA HIS A 151 -21.37 -16.35 22.92
C HIS A 151 -21.48 -17.69 23.67
N PRO A 152 -22.54 -18.48 23.41
CA PRO A 152 -22.82 -19.74 24.11
C PRO A 152 -21.65 -20.74 24.10
N ASN A 153 -20.85 -20.73 23.03
CA ASN A 153 -19.68 -21.60 22.85
C ASN A 153 -18.58 -21.40 23.92
N TYR A 154 -18.59 -20.26 24.62
CA TYR A 154 -17.63 -19.94 25.69
C TYR A 154 -18.27 -19.85 27.07
N ARG A 155 -19.58 -20.11 27.18
CA ARG A 155 -20.36 -19.96 28.41
C ARG A 155 -19.72 -20.64 29.62
N THR A 156 -19.37 -21.92 29.50
CA THR A 156 -18.75 -22.66 30.62
C THR A 156 -17.44 -22.01 31.08
N LYS A 157 -16.61 -21.55 30.14
CA LYS A 157 -15.33 -20.89 30.46
C LYS A 157 -15.50 -19.56 31.17
N TYR A 158 -16.50 -18.78 30.79
CA TYR A 158 -16.82 -17.52 31.48
C TYR A 158 -17.42 -17.77 32.88
N GLN A 159 -18.22 -18.83 33.05
CA GLN A 159 -18.75 -19.21 34.37
C GLN A 159 -17.64 -19.76 35.31
N ASP A 160 -16.70 -20.54 34.78
CA ASP A 160 -15.51 -20.96 35.51
C ASP A 160 -14.69 -19.75 35.96
N LEU A 161 -14.55 -18.75 35.07
CA LEU A 161 -13.88 -17.50 35.40
C LEU A 161 -14.61 -16.70 36.49
N ILE A 162 -15.93 -16.57 36.42
CA ILE A 162 -16.73 -15.93 37.49
C ILE A 162 -16.48 -16.64 38.83
N SER A 163 -16.41 -17.97 38.82
CA SER A 163 -16.15 -18.77 40.01
C SER A 163 -14.75 -18.52 40.59
N ILE A 164 -13.74 -18.28 39.74
CA ILE A 164 -12.38 -17.91 40.16
C ILE A 164 -12.35 -16.48 40.72
N ILE A 165 -12.96 -15.52 40.02
CA ILE A 165 -13.03 -14.12 40.44
C ILE A 165 -13.72 -14.00 41.80
N ASN A 166 -14.77 -14.78 42.05
CA ASN A 166 -15.45 -14.81 43.35
C ASN A 166 -14.56 -15.23 44.51
N LYS A 167 -13.54 -16.06 44.27
CA LYS A 167 -12.61 -16.52 45.30
C LYS A 167 -11.49 -15.52 45.59
N ARG A 168 -11.34 -14.47 44.78
CA ARG A 168 -10.34 -13.41 45.02
C ARG A 168 -10.82 -12.50 46.13
N GLU A 169 -9.90 -11.96 46.93
CA GLU A 169 -10.22 -10.97 47.96
C GLU A 169 -10.42 -9.55 47.39
N LEU A 170 -9.96 -9.31 46.16
CA LEU A 170 -10.12 -8.02 45.48
C LEU A 170 -11.59 -7.72 45.16
N ASP A 171 -12.01 -6.49 45.48
CA ASP A 171 -13.33 -5.94 45.16
C ASP A 171 -13.33 -5.08 43.88
N SER A 172 -12.15 -4.62 43.47
CA SER A 172 -11.93 -3.96 42.19
C SER A 172 -10.60 -4.43 41.58
N PHE A 173 -10.54 -4.37 40.25
CA PHE A 173 -9.41 -4.79 39.46
C PHE A 173 -8.88 -3.60 38.67
N SER A 174 -7.63 -3.23 38.92
CA SER A 174 -6.90 -2.31 38.06
C SER A 174 -6.51 -3.00 36.75
N ILE A 175 -6.00 -2.22 35.80
CA ILE A 175 -5.45 -2.76 34.55
C ILE A 175 -4.32 -3.77 34.81
N ASN A 176 -3.48 -3.53 35.81
CA ASN A 176 -2.37 -4.44 36.10
C ASN A 176 -2.87 -5.74 36.70
N ASP A 177 -3.86 -5.67 37.60
CA ASP A 177 -4.51 -6.86 38.17
C ASP A 177 -5.15 -7.70 37.05
N LEU A 178 -5.86 -7.06 36.11
CA LEU A 178 -6.46 -7.74 34.96
C LEU A 178 -5.41 -8.35 34.03
N LYS A 179 -4.25 -7.68 33.80
CA LYS A 179 -3.16 -8.25 33.00
C LYS A 179 -2.64 -9.54 33.62
N ASP A 180 -2.34 -9.51 34.92
CA ASP A 180 -1.82 -10.66 35.66
C ASP A 180 -2.83 -11.81 35.65
N GLU A 181 -4.11 -11.49 35.83
CA GLU A 181 -5.20 -12.46 35.73
C GLU A 181 -5.30 -13.08 34.32
N PHE A 182 -5.26 -12.29 33.26
CA PHE A 182 -5.31 -12.82 31.89
C PHE A 182 -4.10 -13.65 31.52
N ASP A 183 -2.91 -13.30 32.00
CA ASP A 183 -1.71 -14.10 31.76
C ASP A 183 -1.72 -15.40 32.56
N PHE A 184 -2.23 -15.38 33.81
CA PHE A 184 -2.54 -16.58 34.57
C PHE A 184 -3.53 -17.49 33.82
N MET A 185 -4.61 -16.93 33.28
CA MET A 185 -5.63 -17.70 32.54
C MET A 185 -5.09 -18.33 31.27
N LYS A 186 -4.27 -17.60 30.50
CA LYS A 186 -3.61 -18.15 29.29
C LYS A 186 -2.68 -19.31 29.64
N LYS A 187 -1.84 -19.11 30.66
CA LYS A 187 -0.84 -20.11 31.09
C LYS A 187 -1.53 -21.40 31.53
N ASN A 188 -2.65 -21.29 32.23
CA ASN A 188 -3.42 -22.42 32.74
C ASN A 188 -4.51 -22.93 31.79
N LYS A 189 -4.60 -22.40 30.55
CA LYS A 189 -5.59 -22.78 29.53
C LYS A 189 -7.06 -22.67 29.98
N ILE A 190 -7.34 -21.79 30.95
CA ILE A 190 -8.69 -21.56 31.50
C ILE A 190 -9.57 -20.90 30.43
N LEU A 191 -9.04 -19.90 29.73
CA LEU A 191 -9.69 -19.22 28.62
C LEU A 191 -8.86 -19.33 27.34
N SER A 192 -9.56 -19.47 26.19
CA SER A 192 -8.90 -19.43 24.90
C SER A 192 -8.51 -17.99 24.55
N PRO A 193 -7.48 -17.77 23.71
CA PRO A 193 -7.12 -16.43 23.25
C PRO A 193 -8.28 -15.66 22.60
N ILE A 194 -9.22 -16.38 21.97
CA ILE A 194 -10.41 -15.78 21.36
C ILE A 194 -11.37 -15.26 22.43
N ALA A 195 -11.66 -16.06 23.47
CA ALA A 195 -12.55 -15.66 24.56
C ALA A 195 -11.97 -14.50 25.38
N ILE A 196 -10.66 -14.49 25.63
CA ILE A 196 -9.98 -13.34 26.26
C ILE A 196 -10.15 -12.09 25.39
N ASN A 197 -9.98 -12.20 24.07
CA ASN A 197 -10.20 -11.04 23.21
C ASN A 197 -11.65 -10.54 23.30
N LEU A 198 -12.67 -11.39 23.25
CA LEU A 198 -14.06 -10.94 23.37
C LEU A 198 -14.31 -10.19 24.68
N LEU A 199 -13.77 -10.68 25.80
CA LEU A 199 -13.85 -9.98 27.08
C LEU A 199 -13.16 -8.63 27.09
N LEU A 200 -11.98 -8.52 26.46
CA LEU A 200 -11.29 -7.25 26.30
C LEU A 200 -12.08 -6.25 25.44
N ASP A 201 -12.87 -6.74 24.46
CA ASP A 201 -13.74 -5.87 23.65
C ASP A 201 -14.92 -5.36 24.50
N GLU A 202 -15.58 -6.25 25.25
CA GLU A 202 -16.68 -5.88 26.15
C GLU A 202 -16.26 -4.86 27.22
N LEU A 203 -15.11 -5.09 27.87
CA LEU A 203 -14.61 -4.18 28.91
C LEU A 203 -14.23 -2.80 28.37
N TYR A 204 -13.79 -2.75 27.11
CA TYR A 204 -13.51 -1.49 26.43
C TYR A 204 -14.82 -0.76 26.09
N GLU A 205 -15.79 -1.45 25.49
CA GLU A 205 -17.06 -0.84 25.06
C GLU A 205 -17.91 -0.35 26.24
N GLN A 206 -17.97 -1.13 27.32
CA GLN A 206 -18.82 -0.82 28.46
C GLN A 206 -18.16 0.11 29.49
N TYR A 207 -16.85 -0.04 29.70
CA TYR A 207 -16.14 0.60 30.82
C TYR A 207 -14.92 1.42 30.40
N GLY A 208 -14.62 1.52 29.10
CA GLY A 208 -13.48 2.28 28.57
C GLY A 208 -12.12 1.68 28.92
N LEU A 209 -12.06 0.43 29.39
CA LEU A 209 -10.83 -0.17 29.90
C LEU A 209 -9.95 -0.73 28.77
N VAL A 210 -8.82 -0.07 28.50
CA VAL A 210 -7.92 -0.43 27.39
C VAL A 210 -6.71 -1.23 27.88
N LEU A 211 -6.76 -2.55 27.70
CA LEU A 211 -5.63 -3.44 27.99
C LEU A 211 -4.71 -3.69 26.79
N LYS A 212 -5.27 -3.56 25.59
CA LYS A 212 -4.54 -3.69 24.32
C LYS A 212 -5.27 -2.90 23.26
N VAL A 213 -4.56 -1.99 22.61
CA VAL A 213 -5.07 -1.31 21.41
C VAL A 213 -5.31 -2.38 20.36
N LYS A 214 -6.59 -2.62 20.04
CA LYS A 214 -6.95 -3.63 19.05
C LYS A 214 -7.04 -3.02 17.66
N PRO A 215 -6.38 -3.66 16.69
CA PRO A 215 -6.43 -3.32 15.28
C PRO A 215 -7.76 -3.54 14.54
N LYS A 216 -8.93 -3.24 15.10
CA LYS A 216 -10.16 -3.91 14.64
C LYS A 216 -11.34 -3.05 14.19
N ILE A 217 -11.14 -1.81 13.80
CA ILE A 217 -12.21 -1.06 13.11
C ILE A 217 -11.65 -0.42 11.84
N LYS A 218 -12.31 -0.65 10.70
CA LYS A 218 -11.96 -0.02 9.42
C LYS A 218 -11.91 1.50 9.56
N ASP A 219 -12.81 2.06 10.34
CA ASP A 219 -12.90 3.49 10.62
C ASP A 219 -11.66 4.01 11.37
N HIS A 220 -11.07 3.20 12.26
CA HIS A 220 -9.81 3.55 12.91
C HIS A 220 -8.60 3.49 11.96
N VAL A 221 -8.56 2.51 11.04
CA VAL A 221 -7.52 2.48 9.98
C VAL A 221 -7.61 3.76 9.14
N GLN A 222 -8.81 4.15 8.74
CA GLN A 222 -9.02 5.37 7.94
C GLN A 222 -8.69 6.64 8.74
N LYS A 223 -9.11 6.72 10.01
CA LYS A 223 -8.86 7.88 10.89
C LYS A 223 -7.37 8.08 11.15
N TYR A 224 -6.65 7.01 11.46
CA TYR A 224 -5.30 7.10 12.03
C TYR A 224 -4.17 6.73 11.07
N LEU A 225 -4.45 5.89 10.07
CA LEU A 225 -3.48 5.39 9.10
C LEU A 225 -3.80 5.88 7.67
N SER A 226 -4.68 6.88 7.52
CA SER A 226 -4.82 7.60 6.25
C SER A 226 -3.46 8.14 5.81
N GLY A 227 -3.17 8.04 4.50
CA GLY A 227 -1.84 8.36 3.98
C GLY A 227 -0.78 7.27 4.21
N LEU A 228 -1.08 6.17 4.93
CA LEU A 228 -0.15 5.06 5.13
C LEU A 228 -0.67 3.73 4.58
N THR A 229 -1.99 3.60 4.42
CA THR A 229 -2.63 2.43 3.82
C THR A 229 -3.23 2.75 2.47
N ASP A 230 -3.37 1.71 1.64
CA ASP A 230 -4.03 1.77 0.34
C ASP A 230 -3.46 2.85 -0.61
N ILE A 231 -4.30 3.50 -1.41
CA ILE A 231 -3.90 4.57 -2.34
C ILE A 231 -4.54 5.86 -1.84
N ASN A 232 -3.71 6.86 -1.56
CA ASN A 232 -4.17 8.17 -1.13
C ASN A 232 -3.72 9.22 -2.14
N TYR A 233 -4.51 10.27 -2.30
CA TYR A 233 -4.17 11.41 -3.12
C TYR A 233 -4.74 12.69 -2.51
N PHE A 234 -4.12 13.82 -2.82
CA PHE A 234 -4.59 15.15 -2.44
C PHE A 234 -4.09 16.18 -3.46
N PHE A 235 -4.83 17.26 -3.62
CA PHE A 235 -4.44 18.39 -4.45
C PHE A 235 -3.48 19.30 -3.68
N ASP A 236 -2.58 19.97 -4.39
CA ASP A 236 -1.80 21.06 -3.79
C ASP A 236 -2.77 22.17 -3.32
N LYS A 237 -2.42 22.81 -2.20
CA LYS A 237 -3.26 23.86 -1.62
C LYS A 237 -3.27 25.12 -2.48
N ASP A 238 -2.15 25.38 -3.15
CA ASP A 238 -1.92 26.60 -3.91
C ASP A 238 -2.16 26.38 -5.42
N ASP A 239 -2.15 25.13 -5.88
CA ASP A 239 -2.32 24.75 -7.30
C ASP A 239 -3.17 23.48 -7.45
N GLN A 240 -4.45 23.65 -7.82
CA GLN A 240 -5.38 22.54 -7.97
C GLN A 240 -5.05 21.59 -9.13
N ASP A 241 -4.15 21.98 -10.04
CA ASP A 241 -3.71 21.12 -11.13
C ASP A 241 -2.54 20.21 -10.71
N VAL A 242 -1.95 20.46 -9.53
CA VAL A 242 -0.91 19.61 -8.94
C VAL A 242 -1.53 18.60 -7.99
N ILE A 243 -1.26 17.32 -8.24
CA ILE A 243 -1.75 16.23 -7.40
C ILE A 243 -0.57 15.53 -6.76
N TYR A 244 -0.67 15.31 -5.46
CA TYR A 244 0.19 14.39 -4.75
C TYR A 244 -0.53 13.09 -4.49
N TYR A 245 0.21 11.99 -4.54
CA TYR A 245 -0.33 10.69 -4.17
C TYR A 245 0.73 9.86 -3.48
N ASN A 246 0.27 8.88 -2.70
CA ASN A 246 1.13 7.86 -2.14
C ASN A 246 0.41 6.52 -2.14
N VAL A 247 1.22 5.45 -2.15
CA VAL A 247 0.75 4.08 -2.14
C VAL A 247 1.32 3.38 -0.92
N GLY A 248 0.43 3.09 0.00
CA GLY A 248 0.69 2.43 1.26
C GLY A 248 0.56 0.90 1.19
N THR A 249 0.58 0.28 2.37
CA THR A 249 0.27 -1.15 2.49
C THR A 249 -1.22 -1.38 2.32
N ILE A 250 -1.61 -2.47 1.65
CA ILE A 250 -3.03 -2.86 1.56
C ILE A 250 -3.57 -2.99 2.98
N SER A 251 -4.63 -2.26 3.29
CA SER A 251 -5.23 -2.28 4.62
C SER A 251 -5.66 -3.71 5.00
N LYS A 252 -4.98 -4.28 6.02
CA LYS A 252 -5.31 -5.58 6.60
C LYS A 252 -5.09 -5.50 8.11
N ASN A 253 -6.12 -5.09 8.84
CA ASN A 253 -6.07 -4.75 10.26
C ASN A 253 -5.09 -3.58 10.54
N MET A 254 -5.24 -2.82 11.64
CA MET A 254 -4.19 -1.88 12.07
C MET A 254 -2.93 -2.63 12.52
N ASN A 255 -1.93 -2.82 11.66
CA ASN A 255 -0.64 -3.20 12.20
C ASN A 255 0.00 -1.96 12.86
N MET A 256 0.17 -1.99 14.18
CA MET A 256 0.78 -0.90 14.96
C MET A 256 2.25 -0.66 14.59
N SER A 257 2.89 -1.62 13.92
CA SER A 257 4.19 -1.42 13.27
C SER A 257 3.98 -0.98 11.82
N ILE A 258 4.29 0.27 11.51
CA ILE A 258 4.41 0.72 10.12
C ILE A 258 5.81 0.35 9.64
N ALA A 259 5.89 -0.67 8.80
CA ALA A 259 7.16 -1.23 8.38
C ALA A 259 8.01 -0.22 7.59
N LYS A 260 7.37 0.66 6.80
CA LYS A 260 8.02 1.70 5.98
C LYS A 260 7.06 2.86 5.72
N ALA A 261 7.57 4.09 5.79
CA ALA A 261 6.87 5.28 5.31
C ALA A 261 6.62 5.21 3.79
N SER A 262 5.49 5.73 3.33
CA SER A 262 5.19 5.80 1.90
C SER A 262 5.84 7.04 1.30
N HIS A 263 6.45 6.90 0.13
CA HIS A 263 6.97 8.07 -0.59
C HIS A 263 5.82 8.79 -1.27
N ILE A 264 5.90 10.13 -1.27
CA ILE A 264 4.96 10.95 -2.01
C ILE A 264 5.45 11.12 -3.45
N TRP A 265 4.52 10.97 -4.37
CA TRP A 265 4.68 11.23 -5.79
C TRP A 265 3.84 12.43 -6.17
N GLN A 266 4.32 13.20 -7.14
CA GLN A 266 3.65 14.37 -7.67
C GLN A 266 3.32 14.11 -9.14
N LEU A 267 2.05 14.33 -9.49
CA LEU A 267 1.56 14.44 -10.84
C LEU A 267 1.33 15.93 -11.11
N GLN A 268 2.09 16.51 -12.03
CA GLN A 268 2.04 17.95 -12.35
C GLN A 268 1.91 18.14 -13.87
N PRO A 269 1.06 19.06 -14.35
CA PRO A 269 1.00 19.40 -15.76
C PRO A 269 2.37 19.73 -16.36
N ASN A 270 2.62 19.23 -17.56
CA ASN A 270 3.83 19.59 -18.28
C ASN A 270 3.62 20.92 -19.02
N THR A 271 4.17 22.00 -18.46
CA THR A 271 4.06 23.37 -19.01
C THR A 271 4.67 23.56 -20.40
N LYS A 272 5.56 22.66 -20.84
CA LYS A 272 6.20 22.72 -22.16
C LYS A 272 5.36 22.01 -23.23
N LEU A 273 4.75 20.89 -22.87
CA LEU A 273 4.01 20.04 -23.80
C LEU A 273 2.52 20.39 -23.87
N ASN A 274 1.98 21.00 -22.83
CA ASN A 274 0.61 21.48 -22.81
C ASN A 274 0.53 22.90 -23.39
N GLU A 275 -0.54 23.17 -24.12
CA GLU A 275 -0.88 24.52 -24.54
C GLU A 275 -1.22 25.39 -23.33
N ARG A 276 -0.93 26.70 -23.40
CA ARG A 276 -1.20 27.63 -22.29
C ARG A 276 -2.70 27.65 -21.98
N GLY A 277 -3.06 27.31 -20.73
CA GLY A 277 -4.44 27.34 -20.24
C GLY A 277 -5.22 26.01 -20.35
N PHE A 278 -4.58 24.90 -20.76
CA PHE A 278 -5.26 23.64 -21.09
C PHE A 278 -4.85 22.44 -20.21
N ALA A 279 -4.77 22.63 -18.89
CA ALA A 279 -4.21 21.59 -18.03
C ALA A 279 -4.97 21.33 -16.73
N THR A 280 -6.30 21.27 -16.79
CA THR A 280 -7.07 20.75 -15.66
C THR A 280 -7.05 19.22 -15.66
N ILE A 281 -6.70 18.64 -14.51
CA ILE A 281 -6.89 17.20 -14.30
C ILE A 281 -8.36 16.95 -13.95
N GLU A 282 -9.10 16.35 -14.86
CA GLU A 282 -10.45 15.89 -14.56
C GLU A 282 -10.42 14.76 -13.51
N THR A 283 -11.31 14.84 -12.51
CA THR A 283 -11.43 13.85 -11.43
C THR A 283 -11.55 12.41 -11.95
N GLU A 284 -12.26 12.20 -13.07
CA GLU A 284 -12.39 10.88 -13.69
C GLU A 284 -11.03 10.33 -14.15
N ASN A 285 -10.18 11.18 -14.73
CA ASN A 285 -8.83 10.79 -15.17
C ASN A 285 -7.92 10.46 -13.98
N ILE A 286 -8.09 11.13 -12.84
CA ILE A 286 -7.41 10.77 -11.58
C ILE A 286 -7.82 9.36 -11.16
N LEU A 287 -9.12 9.08 -11.09
CA LEU A 287 -9.60 7.78 -10.63
C LEU A 287 -9.10 6.65 -11.55
N LYS A 288 -9.12 6.85 -12.87
CA LYS A 288 -8.54 5.91 -13.84
C LYS A 288 -7.05 5.73 -13.60
N PHE A 289 -6.30 6.82 -13.42
CA PHE A 289 -4.87 6.79 -13.10
C PHE A 289 -4.56 6.00 -11.81
N LEU A 290 -5.31 6.25 -10.73
CA LEU A 290 -5.15 5.54 -9.45
C LEU A 290 -5.48 4.05 -9.57
N GLN A 291 -6.44 3.66 -10.42
CA GLN A 291 -6.73 2.25 -10.70
C GLN A 291 -5.54 1.51 -11.30
N LEU A 292 -4.68 2.18 -12.07
CA LEU A 292 -3.46 1.58 -12.64
C LEU A 292 -2.41 1.20 -11.58
N MET A 293 -2.54 1.71 -10.36
CA MET A 293 -1.71 1.34 -9.21
C MET A 293 -2.27 0.15 -8.41
N ARG A 294 -3.56 -0.19 -8.59
CA ARG A 294 -4.23 -1.33 -7.92
C ARG A 294 -3.93 -2.69 -8.56
N VAL A 295 -3.03 -2.72 -9.54
CA VAL A 295 -2.71 -3.91 -10.32
C VAL A 295 -1.86 -4.89 -9.51
N ASN A 296 -2.48 -5.99 -9.09
CA ASN A 296 -1.90 -7.00 -8.19
C ASN A 296 -0.91 -7.99 -8.85
N PHE A 297 -0.88 -8.08 -10.19
CA PHE A 297 0.10 -8.91 -10.89
C PHE A 297 1.48 -8.26 -10.93
N VAL A 298 1.58 -6.93 -10.81
CA VAL A 298 2.85 -6.19 -10.88
C VAL A 298 3.69 -6.42 -9.62
N ARG A 299 3.08 -6.40 -8.42
CA ARG A 299 3.69 -6.75 -7.13
C ARG A 299 2.78 -7.69 -6.34
N PHE A 300 3.32 -8.82 -5.85
CA PHE A 300 2.50 -9.84 -5.18
C PHE A 300 2.00 -9.30 -3.83
N HIS A 301 0.67 -9.33 -3.62
CA HIS A 301 0.02 -8.83 -2.40
C HIS A 301 0.36 -7.38 -2.03
N GLN A 302 0.79 -6.57 -3.01
CA GLN A 302 1.16 -5.18 -2.80
C GLN A 302 0.61 -4.32 -3.95
N LEU A 303 0.27 -3.09 -3.62
CA LEU A 303 -0.04 -2.06 -4.60
C LEU A 303 1.25 -1.60 -5.28
N THR A 304 1.13 -1.07 -6.50
CA THR A 304 2.28 -0.55 -7.23
C THR A 304 2.32 0.97 -7.13
N VAL A 305 3.42 1.51 -6.61
CA VAL A 305 3.62 2.97 -6.44
C VAL A 305 3.68 3.71 -7.77
N ILE A 306 4.20 3.05 -8.80
CA ILE A 306 4.33 3.61 -10.15
C ILE A 306 3.34 2.84 -11.02
N PRO A 307 2.41 3.52 -11.69
CA PRO A 307 1.27 2.87 -12.32
C PRO A 307 1.72 1.89 -13.40
N PHE A 308 0.93 0.83 -13.59
CA PHE A 308 0.98 0.06 -14.82
C PHE A 308 0.73 1.03 -16.01
N PRO A 309 1.52 1.01 -17.10
CA PRO A 309 2.40 -0.04 -17.58
C PRO A 309 3.91 0.26 -17.45
N PHE A 310 4.35 1.16 -16.57
CA PHE A 310 5.77 1.51 -16.47
C PHE A 310 6.70 0.32 -16.17
N LYS A 311 6.21 -0.76 -15.53
CA LYS A 311 7.01 -1.99 -15.38
C LYS A 311 7.32 -2.64 -16.72
N TYR A 312 6.38 -2.66 -17.66
CA TYR A 312 6.59 -3.18 -19.01
C TYR A 312 7.57 -2.31 -19.79
N LEU A 313 7.45 -0.98 -19.67
CA LEU A 313 8.42 -0.03 -20.25
C LEU A 313 9.84 -0.31 -19.76
N ARG A 314 10.04 -0.45 -18.45
CA ARG A 314 11.37 -0.74 -17.89
C ARG A 314 11.95 -2.04 -18.41
N GLU A 315 11.17 -3.10 -18.43
CA GLU A 315 11.61 -4.40 -18.94
C GLU A 315 11.97 -4.30 -20.43
N PHE A 316 11.16 -3.62 -21.23
CA PHE A 316 11.45 -3.37 -22.64
C PHE A 316 12.75 -2.57 -22.83
N ILE A 317 12.95 -1.49 -22.06
CA ILE A 317 14.17 -0.68 -22.09
C ILE A 317 15.39 -1.54 -21.76
N GLN A 318 15.33 -2.39 -20.74
CA GLN A 318 16.43 -3.28 -20.38
C GLN A 318 16.77 -4.27 -21.50
N LEU A 319 15.76 -4.86 -22.14
CA LEU A 319 15.95 -5.76 -23.29
C LEU A 319 16.57 -5.04 -24.48
N GLU A 320 16.12 -3.82 -24.80
CA GLU A 320 16.65 -3.03 -25.91
C GLU A 320 18.09 -2.55 -25.66
N GLU A 321 18.41 -2.05 -24.47
CA GLU A 321 19.77 -1.61 -24.14
C GLU A 321 20.74 -2.81 -24.11
N LYS A 322 20.31 -3.98 -23.61
CA LYS A 322 21.11 -5.21 -23.66
C LYS A 322 21.44 -5.64 -25.09
N LYS A 323 20.46 -5.58 -26.01
CA LYS A 323 20.71 -5.89 -27.43
C LYS A 323 21.73 -4.92 -28.06
N LYS A 324 21.68 -3.63 -27.70
CA LYS A 324 22.63 -2.63 -28.22
C LYS A 324 24.04 -2.85 -27.70
N LEU A 325 24.20 -3.24 -26.43
CA LEU A 325 25.49 -3.61 -25.86
C LEU A 325 26.10 -4.80 -26.60
N ILE A 326 25.32 -5.88 -26.79
CA ILE A 326 25.78 -7.06 -27.54
C ILE A 326 26.20 -6.70 -28.97
N LYS A 327 25.41 -5.88 -29.67
CA LYS A 327 25.77 -5.41 -31.03
C LYS A 327 27.08 -4.65 -31.04
N LYS A 328 27.33 -3.78 -30.05
CA LYS A 328 28.58 -3.03 -29.91
C LYS A 328 29.77 -3.94 -29.70
N ASP A 329 29.65 -4.93 -28.80
CA ASP A 329 30.73 -5.87 -28.52
C ASP A 329 31.10 -6.66 -29.78
N VAL A 330 30.10 -7.13 -30.54
CA VAL A 330 30.34 -7.79 -31.84
C VAL A 330 31.01 -6.84 -32.84
N THR A 331 30.57 -5.59 -32.95
CA THR A 331 31.20 -4.60 -33.85
C THR A 331 32.64 -4.26 -33.43
N ASN A 332 32.94 -4.25 -32.13
CA ASN A 332 34.28 -4.01 -31.60
C ASN A 332 35.21 -5.22 -31.76
N LEU A 333 34.68 -6.45 -31.77
CA LEU A 333 35.43 -7.68 -32.04
C LEU A 333 35.77 -7.86 -33.52
N LEU A 334 35.03 -7.19 -34.41
CA LEU A 334 35.23 -7.22 -35.87
C LEU A 334 36.12 -6.07 -36.39
N LYS A 335 36.61 -5.21 -35.50
CA LYS A 335 37.60 -4.16 -35.77
C LYS A 335 38.91 -4.53 -35.11
#